data_AF-A0A2N5GPK2-F1
#
_entry.id   AF-A0A2N5GPK2-F1
#
_cell.length_a   1.000
_cell.length_b   1.000
_cell.length_c   1.000
_cell.angle_alpha   90.00
_cell.angle_beta   90.00
_cell.angle_gamma   90.00
#
_symmetry.space_group_name_H-M   'P 1'
#
loop_
_entity.id
_entity.type
_entity.pdbx_description
1 polymer ?
#
loop_
_entity_poly.entity_id
_entity_poly.type
_entity_poly.pdbx_seq_one_letter_code
_entity_poly.pdbx_strand_id
1 'polypeptide(L)'
;MLTVLGNFEKIKAEMNEARALKTMSEKAIERLYAKSPLDLQKALNQNRFLLNMYSASKTLPVQVGDHIINYKVFASFSKKLKGFQSSISILPDGIVVQYWKPGTLNQGKGVLRLYDISTYFLGFQNIPVAEIKHGQEA
;
A
#
# COMPACT_ATOMS: atom_id res chain seq x y z
N MET A 1 -14.94 -1.25 8.60
CA MET A 1 -14.67 -0.56 7.32
C MET A 1 -13.56 0.46 7.53
N LEU A 2 -12.65 0.69 6.57
CA LEU A 2 -11.69 1.80 6.67
C LEU A 2 -12.32 3.09 6.16
N THR A 3 -12.25 4.16 6.95
CA THR A 3 -12.64 5.52 6.55
C THR A 3 -11.39 6.36 6.44
N VAL A 4 -11.07 6.83 5.23
CA VAL A 4 -9.89 7.67 4.99
C VAL A 4 -10.20 9.13 5.32
N LEU A 5 -9.40 9.70 6.20
CA LEU A 5 -9.37 11.10 6.61
C LEU A 5 -8.12 11.73 5.99
N GLY A 6 -8.25 12.36 4.83
CA GLY A 6 -7.16 13.09 4.20
C GLY A 6 -7.32 13.34 2.71
N ASN A 7 -6.48 14.23 2.16
CA ASN A 7 -6.47 14.56 0.75
C ASN A 7 -5.41 13.72 0.00
N PHE A 8 -5.87 12.89 -0.94
CA PHE A 8 -5.00 12.10 -1.80
C PHE A 8 -4.15 12.91 -2.79
N GLU A 9 -4.45 14.18 -3.04
CA GLU A 9 -3.71 15.01 -3.98
C GLU A 9 -2.31 15.36 -3.49
N LYS A 10 -2.17 15.70 -2.20
CA LYS A 10 -0.89 16.09 -1.61
C LYS A 10 0.10 14.93 -1.62
N ILE A 11 -0.34 13.74 -1.20
CA ILE A 11 0.49 12.53 -1.27
C ILE A 11 0.86 12.13 -2.70
N LYS A 12 -0.05 12.34 -3.67
CA LYS A 12 0.27 12.10 -5.09
C LYS A 12 1.36 13.04 -5.59
N ALA A 13 1.39 14.29 -5.14
CA ALA A 13 2.44 15.23 -5.49
C ALA A 13 3.80 14.76 -4.96
N GLU A 14 3.90 14.42 -3.68
CA GLU A 14 5.12 13.87 -3.07
C GLU A 14 5.58 12.58 -3.78
N MET A 15 4.65 11.69 -4.13
CA MET A 15 4.95 10.47 -4.87
C MET A 15 5.49 10.75 -6.27
N ASN A 16 4.95 11.76 -6.97
CA ASN A 16 5.42 12.16 -8.28
C ASN A 16 6.84 12.74 -8.23
N GLU A 17 7.15 13.55 -7.21
CA GLU A 17 8.50 14.08 -6.97
C GLU A 17 9.49 12.95 -6.70
N ALA A 18 9.16 12.05 -5.76
CA ALA A 18 9.97 10.88 -5.46
C ALA A 18 10.19 9.99 -6.70
N ARG A 19 9.16 9.81 -7.53
CA ARG A 19 9.25 9.06 -8.78
C ARG A 19 10.15 9.76 -9.81
N ALA A 20 10.11 11.08 -9.92
CA ALA A 20 10.98 11.84 -10.81
C ALA A 20 12.45 11.66 -10.43
N LEU A 21 12.77 11.73 -9.13
CA LEU A 21 14.11 11.46 -8.62
C LEU A 21 14.59 10.03 -8.98
N LYS A 22 13.73 9.02 -8.80
CA LYS A 22 14.06 7.63 -9.13
C LYS A 22 14.21 7.36 -10.63
N THR A 23 13.50 8.14 -11.46
CA THR A 23 13.63 8.07 -12.92
C THR A 23 14.98 8.64 -13.37
N MET A 24 15.43 9.73 -12.74
CA MET A 24 16.76 10.29 -13.00
C MET A 24 17.87 9.35 -12.54
N SER A 25 17.71 8.68 -11.39
CA SER A 25 18.69 7.69 -10.93
C SER A 25 18.74 6.46 -11.82
N GLU A 26 17.62 6.02 -12.43
CA GLU A 26 17.62 4.90 -13.38
C GLU A 26 18.53 5.20 -14.57
N LYS A 27 18.35 6.37 -15.18
CA LYS A 27 19.18 6.84 -16.31
C LYS A 27 20.65 7.00 -15.92
N ALA A 28 20.93 7.41 -14.69
CA ALA A 28 22.30 7.51 -14.19
C ALA A 28 22.94 6.13 -14.00
N ILE A 29 22.20 5.16 -13.42
CA ILE A 29 22.64 3.77 -13.25
C ILE A 29 22.92 3.12 -14.60
N GLU A 30 22.06 3.33 -15.59
CA GLU A 30 22.23 2.82 -16.97
C GLU A 30 23.47 3.41 -17.66
N ARG A 31 23.84 4.66 -17.35
CA ARG A 31 25.01 5.36 -17.94
C ARG A 31 26.33 5.03 -17.25
N LEU A 32 26.33 4.81 -15.95
CA LEU A 32 27.55 4.72 -15.13
C LEU A 32 28.25 3.36 -15.17
N TYR A 33 27.59 2.28 -15.63
CA TYR A 33 28.10 0.93 -15.40
C TYR A 33 28.35 0.08 -16.66
N ALA A 34 29.63 -0.25 -16.85
CA ALA A 34 30.17 -1.26 -17.78
C ALA A 34 30.75 -2.50 -17.07
N LYS A 35 30.53 -2.65 -15.75
CA LYS A 35 31.18 -3.67 -14.90
C LYS A 35 30.15 -4.47 -14.08
N SER A 36 30.04 -5.77 -14.37
CA SER A 36 29.21 -6.79 -13.74
C SER A 36 27.68 -6.75 -14.00
N PRO A 37 27.11 -7.72 -14.75
CA PRO A 37 25.68 -7.76 -15.07
C PRO A 37 24.74 -7.95 -13.87
N LEU A 38 25.22 -8.64 -12.82
CA LEU A 38 24.34 -9.13 -11.74
C LEU A 38 23.95 -8.01 -10.75
N ASP A 39 24.90 -7.17 -10.35
CA ASP A 39 24.65 -6.07 -9.42
C ASP A 39 23.87 -4.93 -10.10
N LEU A 40 24.13 -4.72 -11.40
CA LEU A 40 23.32 -3.82 -12.23
C LEU A 40 21.86 -4.27 -12.27
N GLN A 41 21.61 -5.56 -12.50
CA GLN A 41 20.25 -6.10 -12.57
C GLN A 41 19.53 -5.95 -11.22
N LYS A 42 20.22 -6.17 -10.09
CA LYS A 42 19.67 -5.93 -8.75
C LYS A 42 19.30 -4.45 -8.55
N ALA A 43 20.21 -3.52 -8.88
CA ALA A 43 19.97 -2.09 -8.73
C ALA A 43 18.80 -1.60 -9.60
N LEU A 44 18.73 -2.04 -10.86
CA LEU A 44 17.64 -1.73 -11.77
C LEU A 44 16.31 -2.31 -11.27
N ASN A 45 16.29 -3.56 -10.80
CA ASN A 45 15.09 -4.18 -10.26
C ASN A 45 14.58 -3.46 -9.00
N GLN A 46 15.49 -3.08 -8.09
CA GLN A 46 15.15 -2.28 -6.91
C GLN A 46 14.58 -0.92 -7.32
N ASN A 47 15.20 -0.25 -8.29
CA ASN A 47 14.72 1.06 -8.73
C ASN A 47 13.35 0.97 -9.42
N ARG A 48 13.13 -0.06 -10.26
CA ARG A 48 11.83 -0.36 -10.88
C ARG A 48 10.76 -0.68 -9.86
N PHE A 49 11.11 -1.39 -8.79
CA PHE A 49 10.21 -1.64 -7.68
C PHE A 49 9.78 -0.32 -7.02
N LEU A 50 10.73 0.58 -6.72
CA LEU A 50 10.43 1.89 -6.15
C LEU A 50 9.59 2.77 -7.10
N LEU A 51 9.88 2.76 -8.40
CA LEU A 51 9.06 3.46 -9.41
C LEU A 51 7.62 2.96 -9.43
N ASN A 52 7.41 1.65 -9.25
CA ASN A 52 6.08 1.08 -9.11
C ASN A 52 5.43 1.47 -7.77
N MET A 53 6.19 1.48 -6.68
CA MET A 53 5.72 1.87 -5.35
C MET A 53 5.27 3.33 -5.31
N TYR A 54 5.98 4.23 -5.99
CA TYR A 54 5.64 5.66 -6.11
C TYR A 54 4.68 5.96 -7.26
N SER A 55 4.15 4.95 -7.94
CA SER A 55 3.13 5.15 -8.96
C SER A 55 1.76 5.27 -8.29
N ALA A 56 1.21 6.49 -8.24
CA ALA A 56 -0.15 6.75 -7.74
C ALA A 56 -1.24 5.90 -8.41
N SER A 57 -1.00 5.37 -9.62
CA SER A 57 -1.90 4.45 -10.32
C SER A 57 -1.90 3.03 -9.72
N LYS A 58 -0.80 2.59 -9.11
CA LYS A 58 -0.61 1.23 -8.58
C LYS A 58 -0.68 1.18 -7.05
N THR A 59 -0.14 2.21 -6.39
CA THR A 59 -0.03 2.29 -4.94
C THR A 59 -0.66 3.59 -4.48
N LEU A 60 -1.38 3.51 -3.37
CA LEU A 60 -1.84 4.70 -2.66
C LEU A 60 -1.60 4.45 -1.17
N PRO A 61 -0.57 5.07 -0.57
CA PRO A 61 -0.25 4.86 0.83
C PRO A 61 -1.32 5.52 1.69
N VAL A 62 -1.78 4.79 2.70
CA VAL A 62 -2.68 5.31 3.73
C VAL A 62 -2.20 4.74 5.06
N GLN A 63 -2.15 5.59 6.07
CA GLN A 63 -1.81 5.21 7.43
C GLN A 63 -3.03 4.63 8.14
N VAL A 64 -2.89 3.45 8.74
CA VAL A 64 -3.91 2.77 9.55
C VAL A 64 -3.23 2.35 10.85
N GLY A 65 -3.55 3.04 11.95
CA GLY A 65 -2.77 2.93 13.19
C GLY A 65 -1.31 3.34 12.93
N ASP A 66 -0.38 2.46 13.27
CA ASP A 66 1.07 2.69 13.12
C ASP A 66 1.63 2.18 11.78
N HIS A 67 0.79 1.59 10.92
CA HIS A 67 1.23 1.02 9.65
C HIS A 67 0.79 1.86 8.45
N ILE A 68 1.59 1.82 7.39
CA ILE A 68 1.23 2.40 6.10
C ILE A 68 0.92 1.24 5.17
N ILE A 69 -0.23 1.27 4.51
CA ILE A 69 -0.69 0.18 3.64
C ILE A 69 -0.96 0.67 2.23
N ASN A 70 -0.96 -0.24 1.26
CA ASN A 70 -1.48 0.06 -0.07
C ASN A 70 -3.01 0.03 -0.09
N TYR A 71 -3.63 1.20 0.07
CA TYR A 71 -5.08 1.35 0.10
C TYR A 71 -5.78 0.93 -1.19
N LYS A 72 -5.10 0.96 -2.35
CA LYS A 72 -5.72 0.50 -3.61
C LYS A 72 -6.05 -0.99 -3.61
N VAL A 73 -5.20 -1.79 -2.96
CA VAL A 73 -5.45 -3.23 -2.79
C VAL A 73 -6.66 -3.42 -1.89
N PHE A 74 -6.69 -2.72 -0.75
CA PHE A 74 -7.84 -2.74 0.17
C PHE A 74 -9.15 -2.32 -0.50
N ALA A 75 -9.15 -1.19 -1.22
CA ALA A 75 -10.34 -0.65 -1.88
C ALA A 75 -10.86 -1.60 -2.98
N SER A 76 -9.96 -2.19 -3.76
CA SER A 76 -10.32 -3.16 -4.80
C SER A 76 -10.88 -4.45 -4.20
N PHE A 77 -10.31 -4.90 -3.09
CA PHE A 77 -10.80 -6.07 -2.36
C PHE A 77 -12.15 -5.80 -1.69
N SER A 78 -12.32 -4.65 -1.04
CA SER A 78 -13.57 -4.26 -0.37
C SER A 78 -14.76 -4.22 -1.32
N LYS A 79 -14.55 -3.83 -2.58
CA LYS A 79 -15.60 -3.91 -3.63
C LYS A 79 -16.06 -5.34 -3.90
N LYS A 80 -15.17 -6.33 -3.79
CA LYS A 80 -15.46 -7.76 -3.96
C LYS A 80 -16.11 -8.39 -2.72
N LEU A 81 -16.01 -7.74 -1.57
CA LEU A 81 -16.63 -8.18 -0.32
C LEU A 81 -18.12 -7.81 -0.21
N LYS A 82 -18.74 -7.20 -1.24
CA LYS A 82 -20.19 -6.97 -1.24
C LYS A 82 -20.94 -8.29 -1.00
N GLY A 83 -21.78 -8.31 0.04
CA GLY A 83 -22.52 -9.51 0.46
C GLY A 83 -21.76 -10.43 1.43
N PHE A 84 -20.56 -10.04 1.86
CA PHE A 84 -19.81 -10.71 2.93
C PHE A 84 -19.74 -9.82 4.17
N GLN A 85 -19.70 -10.47 5.34
CA GLN A 85 -19.29 -9.81 6.57
C GLN A 85 -17.76 -9.82 6.66
N SER A 86 -17.18 -8.80 7.29
CA SER A 86 -15.73 -8.70 7.43
C SER A 86 -15.31 -7.99 8.71
N SER A 87 -14.16 -8.40 9.24
CA SER A 87 -13.45 -7.75 10.34
C SER A 87 -12.06 -7.32 9.87
N ILE A 88 -11.54 -6.26 10.49
CA ILE A 88 -10.20 -5.75 10.26
C ILE A 88 -9.45 -5.83 11.59
N SER A 89 -8.28 -6.45 11.57
CA SER A 89 -7.37 -6.53 12.72
C SER A 89 -6.03 -5.92 12.35
N ILE A 90 -5.44 -5.16 13.26
CA ILE A 90 -4.07 -4.65 13.13
C ILE A 90 -3.14 -5.68 13.77
N LEU A 91 -2.12 -6.11 13.03
CA LEU A 91 -1.07 -7.02 13.46
C LEU A 91 0.28 -6.30 13.39
N PRO A 92 1.34 -6.81 14.04
CA PRO A 92 2.66 -6.15 14.02
C PRO A 92 3.27 -5.95 12.63
N ASP A 93 2.88 -6.77 11.65
CA ASP A 93 3.39 -6.75 10.27
C ASP A 93 2.48 -6.00 9.28
N GLY A 94 1.35 -5.44 9.74
CA GLY A 94 0.40 -4.71 8.92
C GLY A 94 -1.06 -4.94 9.34
N ILE A 95 -1.96 -5.03 8.37
CA ILE A 95 -3.38 -5.27 8.66
C ILE A 95 -3.92 -6.53 8.00
N VAL A 96 -4.90 -7.13 8.66
CA VAL A 96 -5.58 -8.34 8.19
C VAL A 96 -7.06 -8.07 8.08
N VAL A 97 -7.63 -8.39 6.92
CA VAL A 97 -9.06 -8.35 6.66
C VAL A 97 -9.57 -9.79 6.53
N GLN A 98 -10.33 -10.24 7.51
CA GLN A 98 -11.00 -11.54 7.49
C GLN A 98 -12.45 -11.35 7.03
N TYR A 99 -12.95 -12.27 6.21
CA TYR A 99 -14.33 -12.20 5.71
C TYR A 99 -15.03 -13.56 5.67
N TRP A 100 -16.35 -13.54 5.82
CA TRP A 100 -17.19 -14.74 5.89
C TRP A 100 -18.60 -14.47 5.31
N LYS A 101 -19.34 -15.54 5.02
CA LYS A 101 -20.72 -15.40 4.56
C LYS A 101 -21.62 -14.98 5.73
N PRO A 102 -22.63 -14.13 5.50
CA PRO A 102 -23.64 -13.84 6.52
C PRO A 102 -24.25 -15.15 7.04
N GLY A 103 -24.45 -15.25 8.35
CA GLY A 103 -25.03 -16.44 9.01
C GLY A 103 -24.04 -17.59 9.26
N THR A 104 -22.81 -17.55 8.73
CA THR A 104 -21.75 -18.50 9.09
C THR A 104 -20.80 -17.82 10.06
N LEU A 105 -21.10 -17.90 11.36
CA LEU A 105 -20.27 -17.30 12.42
C LEU A 105 -18.87 -17.93 12.40
N ASN A 106 -17.84 -17.09 12.23
CA ASN A 106 -16.42 -17.41 12.40
C ASN A 106 -15.83 -18.55 11.55
N GLN A 107 -16.58 -19.11 10.59
CA GLN A 107 -16.03 -19.99 9.56
C GLN A 107 -15.50 -19.14 8.40
N GLY A 108 -14.33 -18.53 8.63
CA GLY A 108 -13.68 -17.61 7.69
C GLY A 108 -13.62 -18.19 6.28
N LYS A 109 -14.16 -17.47 5.30
CA LYS A 109 -14.07 -17.86 3.88
C LYS A 109 -12.70 -17.55 3.31
N GLY A 110 -12.04 -16.50 3.81
CA GLY A 110 -10.71 -16.11 3.40
C GLY A 110 -10.16 -14.92 4.18
N VAL A 111 -8.91 -14.58 3.85
CA VAL A 111 -8.14 -13.53 4.52
C VAL A 111 -7.38 -12.72 3.47
N LEU A 112 -7.42 -11.39 3.59
CA LEU A 112 -6.48 -10.49 2.92
C LEU A 112 -5.48 -9.99 3.94
N ARG A 113 -4.18 -10.14 3.65
CA ARG A 113 -3.09 -9.52 4.41
C ARG A 113 -2.54 -8.33 3.64
N LEU A 114 -2.39 -7.21 4.32
CA LEU A 114 -1.80 -5.99 3.77
C LEU A 114 -0.60 -5.64 4.65
N TYR A 115 0.60 -5.93 4.15
CA TYR A 115 1.84 -5.68 4.87
C TYR A 115 2.14 -4.18 4.97
N ASP A 116 2.84 -3.82 6.03
CA ASP A 116 3.35 -2.48 6.23
C ASP A 116 4.38 -2.11 5.16
N ILE A 117 4.16 -0.96 4.51
CA ILE A 117 5.04 -0.37 3.50
C ILE A 117 5.66 0.94 3.99
N SER A 118 5.56 1.24 5.29
CA SER A 118 6.08 2.47 5.94
C SER A 118 7.51 2.81 5.55
N THR A 119 8.38 1.79 5.46
CA THR A 119 9.80 1.94 5.09
C THR A 119 10.04 2.61 3.74
N TYR A 120 9.10 2.49 2.80
CA TYR A 120 9.22 3.11 1.47
C TYR A 120 8.73 4.56 1.43
N PHE A 121 8.00 5.00 2.46
CA PHE A 121 7.39 6.33 2.56
C PHE A 121 7.98 7.17 3.71
N LEU A 122 9.17 6.79 4.20
CA LEU A 122 9.90 7.60 5.17
C LEU A 122 10.15 9.01 4.61
N GLY A 123 9.78 10.03 5.40
CA GLY A 123 9.95 11.44 5.05
C GLY A 123 8.76 12.09 4.33
N PHE A 124 7.77 11.31 3.88
CA PHE A 124 6.52 11.85 3.33
C PHE A 124 5.69 12.50 4.44
N GLN A 125 5.16 13.70 4.20
CA GLN A 125 4.48 14.48 5.23
C GLN A 125 2.96 14.44 5.09
N ASN A 126 2.45 14.05 3.92
CA ASN A 126 1.04 14.21 3.57
C ASN A 126 0.29 12.87 3.43
N ILE A 127 0.76 11.82 4.10
CA ILE A 127 0.13 10.50 4.05
C ILE A 127 -1.27 10.57 4.71
N PRO A 128 -2.36 10.26 3.99
CA PRO A 128 -3.71 10.25 4.57
C PRO A 128 -3.82 9.20 5.68
N VAL A 129 -4.57 9.53 6.72
CA VAL A 129 -4.86 8.61 7.82
C VAL A 129 -6.19 7.93 7.56
N ALA A 130 -6.38 6.69 7.97
CA ALA A 130 -7.66 6.01 7.95
C ALA A 130 -7.96 5.33 9.27
N GLU A 131 -9.21 5.47 9.68
CA GLU A 131 -9.75 4.88 10.91
C GLU A 131 -10.52 3.60 10.60
N ILE A 132 -10.41 2.63 11.50
CA ILE A 132 -11.22 1.43 11.47
C ILE A 132 -12.57 1.75 12.12
N LYS A 133 -13.60 1.94 11.30
CA LYS A 133 -14.98 1.98 11.81
C LYS A 133 -15.47 0.57 12.05
N HIS A 134 -15.76 0.24 13.32
CA HIS A 134 -16.60 -0.89 13.66
C HIS A 134 -18.04 -0.53 13.29
N GLY A 135 -18.62 -1.26 12.35
CA GLY A 135 -20.05 -1.13 12.11
C GLY A 135 -20.76 -1.62 13.36
N GLN A 136 -21.48 -0.74 14.06
CA GLN A 136 -22.54 -1.20 14.93
C GLN A 136 -23.54 -1.94 14.04
N GLU A 137 -23.78 -3.21 14.38
CA GLU A 137 -24.91 -3.96 13.87
C GLU A 137 -26.18 -3.14 14.11
N ALA A 138 -26.96 -2.97 13.05
CA ALA A 138 -28.37 -2.60 13.12
C ALA A 138 -29.19 -3.83 12.73
#